data_AF-A0A2T5VE54-F1
#
_entry.id   AF-A0A2T5VE54-F1
#
_cell.length_a   1.000
_cell.length_b   1.000
_cell.length_c   1.000
_cell.angle_alpha   90.00
_cell.angle_beta   90.00
_cell.angle_gamma   90.00
#
_symmetry.space_group_name_H-M   'P 1'
#
loop_
_entity.id
_entity.type
_entity.pdbx_description
1 polymer ?
#
loop_
_entity_poly.entity_id
_entity_poly.type
_entity_poly.pdbx_seq_one_letter_code
_entity_poly.pdbx_strand_id
1 'polypeptide(L)' 'MPRTRPRLRLLPPLLGLMLLAGCQTTATRTFETDVSDACGGVLQPIRYSRNDTRETRRQIAGLNAAIESLCGDARNE' A
#
# COMPACT_ATOMS: atom_id res chain seq x y z
N MET A 1 -21.64 -54.50 3.96
CA MET A 1 -20.72 -53.68 4.78
C MET A 1 -20.49 -52.35 4.08
N PRO A 2 -20.87 -51.20 4.68
CA PRO A 2 -20.90 -49.91 3.99
C PRO A 2 -19.53 -49.21 4.00
N ARG A 3 -19.17 -48.63 2.86
CA ARG A 3 -17.92 -47.88 2.64
C ARG A 3 -17.95 -46.53 3.39
N THR A 4 -17.15 -46.39 4.43
CA THR A 4 -16.87 -45.10 5.09
C THR A 4 -15.82 -44.31 4.29
N ARG A 5 -16.22 -43.24 3.61
CA ARG A 5 -15.29 -42.17 3.20
C ARG A 5 -15.94 -40.78 3.33
N PRO A 6 -16.04 -40.20 4.54
CA PRO A 6 -16.57 -38.85 4.72
C PRO A 6 -15.49 -37.75 4.63
N ARG A 7 -14.23 -38.07 4.31
CA ARG A 7 -13.11 -37.14 4.49
C ARG A 7 -12.79 -36.23 3.30
N LEU A 8 -13.39 -36.43 2.12
CA LEU A 8 -13.00 -35.72 0.90
C LEU A 8 -13.88 -34.51 0.53
N ARG A 9 -14.98 -34.25 1.26
CA ARG A 9 -15.93 -33.16 0.94
C ARG A 9 -15.60 -31.82 1.60
N LEU A 10 -14.66 -31.79 2.54
CA LEU A 10 -14.28 -30.59 3.30
C LEU A 10 -13.04 -29.87 2.75
N LEU A 11 -12.28 -30.51 1.86
CA LEU A 11 -11.11 -29.92 1.19
C LEU A 11 -11.44 -28.72 0.27
N PRO A 12 -12.49 -28.78 -0.57
CA PRO A 12 -12.82 -27.67 -1.46
C PRO A 12 -13.14 -26.34 -0.74
N PRO A 13 -14.00 -26.30 0.31
CA PRO A 13 -14.31 -25.05 0.99
C PRO A 13 -13.12 -24.51 1.81
N LEU A 14 -12.26 -25.37 2.36
CA LEU A 14 -11.05 -24.95 3.07
C LEU A 14 -10.02 -24.31 2.14
N LEU A 15 -9.84 -24.86 0.94
CA LEU A 15 -8.97 -24.28 -0.08
C LEU A 15 -9.51 -22.92 -0.56
N GLY A 16 -10.83 -22.81 -0.74
CA GLY A 16 -11.49 -21.54 -1.05
C GLY A 16 -11.28 -20.47 0.02
N LEU A 17 -11.44 -20.82 1.30
CA LEU A 17 -11.22 -19.88 2.41
C LEU A 17 -9.78 -19.38 2.48
N MET A 18 -8.80 -20.26 2.24
CA MET A 18 -7.37 -19.91 2.22
C MET A 18 -7.04 -18.94 1.06
N LEU A 19 -7.65 -19.14 -0.12
CA LEU A 19 -7.46 -18.26 -1.27
C LEU A 19 -8.06 -16.86 -1.03
N LEU A 20 -9.24 -16.77 -0.44
CA LEU A 20 -9.85 -15.49 -0.07
C LEU A 20 -9.01 -14.76 0.99
N ALA A 21 -8.53 -15.47 2.02
CA ALA A 21 -7.69 -14.90 3.07
C ALA A 21 -6.31 -14.42 2.57
N GLY A 22 -5.76 -15.06 1.52
CA GLY A 22 -4.52 -14.60 0.87
C GLY A 22 -4.70 -13.36 -0.01
N CYS A 23 -5.88 -13.18 -0.60
CA CYS A 23 -6.15 -12.07 -1.52
C CYS A 23 -6.20 -10.72 -0.77
N GLN A 24 -6.88 -10.69 0.39
CA GLN A 24 -6.97 -9.49 1.22
C GLN A 24 -5.64 -9.09 1.88
N THR A 25 -4.76 -10.04 2.19
CA THR A 25 -3.44 -9.76 2.81
C THR A 25 -2.39 -9.28 1.81
N THR A 26 -2.52 -9.65 0.54
CA THR A 26 -1.58 -9.20 -0.49
C THR A 26 -1.82 -7.74 -0.84
N ALA A 27 -3.08 -7.32 -1.01
CA ALA A 27 -3.42 -5.95 -1.41
C ALA A 27 -3.13 -4.91 -0.32
N THR A 28 -3.37 -5.23 0.96
CA THR A 28 -3.08 -4.32 2.07
C THR A 28 -1.59 -4.21 2.35
N ARG A 29 -0.85 -5.33 2.32
CA ARG A 29 0.62 -5.28 2.52
C ARG A 29 1.32 -4.50 1.43
N THR A 30 1.04 -4.73 0.14
CA THR A 30 1.70 -3.96 -0.93
C THR A 30 1.43 -2.47 -0.79
N PHE A 31 0.21 -2.06 -0.46
CA PHE A 31 -0.10 -0.65 -0.28
C PHE A 31 0.62 -0.02 0.93
N GLU A 32 0.64 -0.71 2.08
CA GLU A 32 1.32 -0.20 3.28
C GLU A 32 2.85 -0.18 3.13
N THR A 33 3.45 -1.25 2.58
CA THR A 33 4.91 -1.28 2.36
C THR A 33 5.36 -0.29 1.29
N ASP A 34 4.63 -0.16 0.18
CA ASP A 34 5.00 0.78 -0.89
C ASP A 34 4.91 2.23 -0.40
N VAL A 35 3.91 2.58 0.42
CA VAL A 35 3.78 3.94 0.95
C VAL A 35 4.83 4.24 2.01
N SER A 36 5.09 3.33 2.96
CA SER A 36 6.15 3.52 3.97
C SER A 36 7.54 3.65 3.34
N ASP A 37 7.89 2.77 2.40
CA ASP A 37 9.19 2.82 1.70
C ASP A 37 9.29 4.07 0.81
N ALA A 38 8.21 4.45 0.12
CA ALA A 38 8.17 5.67 -0.66
C ALA A 38 8.33 6.91 0.24
N CYS A 39 7.65 6.99 1.38
CA CYS A 39 7.77 8.11 2.31
C CYS A 39 9.12 8.19 3.03
N GLY A 40 9.77 7.05 3.24
CA GLY A 40 11.11 6.93 3.86
C GLY A 40 12.26 7.30 2.94
N GLY A 41 12.08 7.22 1.61
CA GLY A 41 13.18 7.47 0.67
C GLY A 41 12.83 8.24 -0.60
N VAL A 42 11.74 7.88 -1.28
CA VAL A 42 11.45 8.30 -2.66
C VAL A 42 10.66 9.61 -2.73
N LEU A 43 9.69 9.80 -1.84
CA LEU A 43 8.79 10.94 -1.76
C LEU A 43 9.33 11.95 -0.73
N GLN A 44 10.36 12.69 -1.15
CA GLN A 44 10.91 13.81 -0.40
C GLN A 44 10.37 15.15 -0.92
N PRO A 45 10.10 16.12 -0.03
CA PRO A 45 9.70 17.45 -0.46
C PRO A 45 10.75 18.10 -1.37
N ILE A 46 10.29 18.67 -2.49
CA ILE A 46 11.14 19.38 -3.43
C ILE A 46 11.48 20.76 -2.84
N ARG A 47 12.77 21.12 -2.90
CA ARG A 47 13.25 22.44 -2.51
C ARG A 47 13.09 23.43 -3.66
N TYR A 48 12.64 24.64 -3.33
CA TYR A 48 12.57 25.72 -4.30
C TYR A 48 13.96 26.17 -4.75
N SER A 49 14.07 26.45 -6.04
CA SER A 49 15.22 27.09 -6.67
C SER A 49 14.95 28.57 -6.97
N ARG A 50 16.03 29.36 -7.03
CA ARG A 50 15.96 30.77 -7.44
C ARG A 50 15.49 30.92 -8.90
N ASN A 51 15.73 29.90 -9.74
CA ASN A 51 15.34 29.89 -11.15
C ASN A 51 13.93 29.34 -11.40
N ASP A 52 13.20 28.93 -10.38
CA ASP A 52 11.85 28.41 -10.57
C ASP A 52 10.91 29.51 -11.05
N THR A 53 10.19 29.19 -12.12
CA THR A 53 9.10 30.06 -12.59
C THR A 53 7.95 30.07 -11.60
N ARG A 54 7.05 31.05 -11.71
CA ARG A 54 5.85 31.10 -10.87
C ARG A 54 5.00 29.83 -10.98
N GLU A 55 4.92 29.24 -12.16
CA GLU A 55 4.16 28.00 -12.38
C GLU A 55 4.87 26.80 -11.76
N THR A 56 6.18 26.69 -11.95
CA THR A 56 7.00 25.65 -11.28
C THR A 56 6.82 25.69 -9.77
N ARG A 57 6.83 26.89 -9.16
CA ARG A 57 6.63 27.02 -7.71
C ARG A 57 5.24 26.58 -7.25
N ARG A 58 4.19 26.83 -8.04
CA ARG A 58 2.84 26.36 -7.73
C ARG A 58 2.76 24.83 -7.76
N GLN A 59 3.38 24.21 -8.75
CA GLN A 59 3.42 22.76 -8.88
C GLN A 59 4.21 22.12 -7.74
N ILE A 60 5.37 22.68 -7.38
CA ILE A 60 6.15 22.25 -6.21
C ILE A 60 5.32 22.36 -4.93
N ALA A 61 4.59 23.46 -4.73
CA ALA A 61 3.73 23.62 -3.55
C ALA A 61 2.65 22.53 -3.46
N GLY A 62 1.97 22.23 -4.57
CA GLY A 62 0.96 21.19 -4.63
C GLY A 62 1.53 19.80 -4.38
N LEU A 63 2.67 19.48 -4.99
CA LEU A 63 3.34 18.19 -4.80
C LEU A 63 3.84 18.01 -3.37
N ASN A 64 4.46 19.04 -2.78
CA ASN A 64 4.92 18.98 -1.40
C ASN A 64 3.76 18.80 -0.41
N ALA A 65 2.63 19.48 -0.64
CA ALA A 65 1.43 19.30 0.17
C ALA A 65 0.84 17.89 0.06
N ALA A 66 0.86 17.30 -1.15
CA ALA A 66 0.43 15.91 -1.34
C ALA A 66 1.36 14.92 -0.62
N ILE A 67 2.68 15.11 -0.70
CA ILE A 67 3.66 14.31 0.04
C ILE A 67 3.43 14.44 1.55
N GLU A 68 3.16 15.64 2.06
CA GLU A 68 2.90 15.84 3.49
C GLU A 68 1.59 15.19 3.94
N SER A 69 0.53 15.23 3.12
CA SER A 69 -0.71 14.51 3.42
C SER A 69 -0.54 12.99 3.40
N LEU A 70 0.37 12.46 2.59
CA LEU A 70 0.59 11.02 2.45
C LEU A 70 1.60 10.47 3.47
N CYS A 71 2.61 11.26 3.81
CA CYS A 71 3.76 10.84 4.59
C CYS A 71 3.91 11.56 5.94
N GLY A 72 3.08 12.56 6.23
CA GLY A 72 3.14 13.36 7.45
C GLY A 72 2.85 12.55 8.71
N ASP A 73 1.89 11.63 8.64
CA ASP A 73 1.57 10.73 9.75
C ASP A 73 2.71 9.72 9.99
N ALA A 74 3.32 9.19 8.92
CA ALA A 74 4.40 8.20 9.01
C ALA A 74 5.75 8.74 9.52
N ARG A 75 5.93 10.07 9.66
CA ARG A 75 7.18 10.71 10.13
C ARG A 75 7.15 11.15 11.59
N ASN A 76 6.00 11.05 12.27
CA ASN A 76 5.80 11.50 13.65
C ASN A 76 5.61 10.36 14.67
N GLU A 77 5.75 9.09 14.25
CA GLU A 77 5.86 7.92 15.12
C GLU A 77 7.33 7.56 15.43
#